data_AF-A4U1U7-F1
#
_entry.id   AF-A4U1U7-F1
#
_cell.length_a   1.000
_cell.length_b   1.000
_cell.length_c   1.000
_cell.angle_alpha   90.00
_cell.angle_beta   90.00
_cell.angle_gamma   90.00
#
_symmetry.space_group_name_H-M   'P 1'
#
loop_
_entity.id
_entity.type
_entity.pdbx_description
1 polymer ?
#
loop_
_entity_poly.entity_id
_entity_poly.type
_entity_poly.pdbx_seq_one_letter_code
_entity_poly.pdbx_strand_id
1 'polypeptide(L)'
;MKNTSNSPLFSGFILGAAIFLAVILLSYTMVFATTLPDTPLWLRVALTLLLVSLFYILFVASVRAGRDRPGLRRTKIIASFLAMYLVSGYGFSAAYMLFFQGPNILREHVGVAIDSFARLKAVAERDLPIPEYEQVVARVRSSESGLIREINSPSGRNYCGVGPNAMRYIREISQDLKGFTLISGTTSQHNCDDVLLMERIADSYRQDINQRLENHPILAQRGAVVRQKTLGDIQVTTRAQTEELNKYGESLAGIANLLFRFWLFAEVASKLQHAANDYSALLQSLAAVSKTSILAIPRAVDLSSLHRVLSAQEMPWVMLERINHIATWGGLALPFIFDLGGVAYSRRVLERYRQIRRRAQAVYVGNSDVRYLLAATQT
;
A
#
# COMPACT_ATOMS: atom_id res chain seq x y z
N MET A 1 -0.75 -50.24 -27.46
CA MET A 1 -0.76 -48.77 -27.25
C MET A 1 0.15 -48.45 -26.07
N LYS A 2 1.31 -47.82 -26.28
CA LYS A 2 2.15 -47.35 -25.17
C LYS A 2 1.47 -46.15 -24.52
N ASN A 3 1.09 -46.31 -23.25
CA ASN A 3 0.43 -45.28 -22.45
C ASN A 3 1.43 -44.14 -22.17
N THR A 4 1.51 -43.15 -23.06
CA THR A 4 2.37 -41.97 -22.87
C THR A 4 1.80 -40.98 -21.84
N SER A 5 0.91 -41.39 -20.92
CA SER A 5 0.18 -40.43 -20.08
C SER A 5 0.96 -39.96 -18.85
N ASN A 6 2.06 -40.62 -18.46
CA ASN A 6 2.70 -40.38 -17.16
C ASN A 6 4.20 -40.07 -17.27
N SER A 7 4.63 -39.20 -18.19
CA SER A 7 5.97 -38.62 -18.05
C SER A 7 5.89 -37.46 -17.04
N PRO A 8 6.70 -37.43 -15.96
CA PRO A 8 6.67 -36.36 -14.95
C PRO A 8 6.89 -34.95 -15.52
N LEU A 9 7.52 -34.86 -16.70
CA LEU A 9 7.66 -33.62 -17.48
C LEU A 9 6.32 -33.08 -18.01
N PHE A 10 5.35 -33.96 -18.30
CA PHE A 10 4.05 -33.59 -18.85
C PHE A 10 3.11 -33.06 -17.75
N SER A 11 3.07 -33.73 -16.60
CA SER A 11 2.33 -33.23 -15.43
C SER A 11 2.93 -31.93 -14.90
N GLY A 12 4.26 -31.81 -14.88
CA GLY A 12 4.96 -30.57 -14.53
C GLY A 12 4.63 -29.40 -15.46
N PHE A 13 4.56 -29.62 -16.78
CA PHE A 13 4.16 -28.58 -17.74
C PHE A 13 2.70 -28.15 -17.56
N ILE A 14 1.77 -29.08 -17.35
CA ILE A 14 0.36 -28.75 -17.12
C ILE A 14 0.20 -27.91 -15.85
N LEU A 15 0.86 -28.31 -14.76
CA LEU A 15 0.86 -27.55 -13.51
C LEU A 15 1.46 -26.15 -13.71
N GLY A 16 2.60 -26.06 -14.39
CA GLY A 16 3.23 -24.78 -14.73
C GLY A 16 2.32 -23.88 -15.57
N ALA A 17 1.66 -24.43 -16.59
CA ALA A 17 0.72 -23.69 -17.43
C ALA A 17 -0.52 -23.22 -16.65
N ALA A 18 -1.02 -24.03 -15.70
CA ALA A 18 -2.12 -23.65 -14.83
C ALA A 18 -1.73 -22.49 -13.90
N ILE A 19 -0.52 -22.54 -13.31
CA ILE A 19 0.03 -21.44 -12.51
C ILE A 19 0.22 -20.19 -13.37
N PHE A 20 0.77 -20.33 -14.56
CA PHE A 20 0.97 -19.22 -15.49
C PHE A 20 -0.35 -18.54 -15.88
N LEU A 21 -1.37 -19.33 -16.21
CA LEU A 21 -2.72 -18.81 -16.49
C LEU A 21 -3.34 -18.15 -15.26
N ALA A 22 -3.14 -18.70 -14.06
CA ALA A 22 -3.61 -18.09 -12.82
C ALA A 22 -2.93 -16.73 -12.57
N VAL A 23 -1.63 -16.61 -12.85
CA VAL A 23 -0.88 -15.35 -12.74
C VAL A 23 -1.39 -14.31 -13.74
N ILE A 24 -1.63 -14.71 -15.01
CA ILE A 24 -2.20 -13.81 -16.03
C ILE A 24 -3.62 -13.38 -15.66
N LEU A 25 -4.44 -14.33 -15.19
CA LEU A 25 -5.81 -14.04 -14.76
C LEU A 25 -5.79 -13.00 -13.63
N LEU A 26 -4.95 -13.24 -12.62
CA LEU A 26 -4.76 -12.34 -11.49
C LEU A 26 -4.28 -10.97 -11.96
N SER A 27 -3.25 -10.90 -12.81
CA SER A 27 -2.67 -9.64 -13.28
C SER A 27 -3.70 -8.77 -14.02
N TYR A 28 -4.44 -9.36 -14.96
CA TYR A 28 -5.42 -8.61 -15.74
C TYR A 28 -6.62 -8.20 -14.88
N THR A 29 -7.04 -9.03 -13.92
CA THR A 29 -8.04 -8.58 -12.95
C THR A 29 -7.58 -7.37 -12.14
N MET A 30 -6.29 -7.25 -11.84
CA MET A 30 -5.73 -6.09 -11.15
C MET A 30 -5.60 -4.86 -12.05
N VAL A 31 -5.17 -5.06 -13.30
CA VAL A 31 -5.17 -4.00 -14.31
C VAL A 31 -6.59 -3.44 -14.53
N PHE A 32 -7.61 -4.30 -14.58
CA PHE A 32 -9.01 -3.85 -14.63
C PHE A 32 -9.46 -3.22 -13.32
N ALA A 33 -8.93 -3.63 -12.17
CA ALA A 33 -9.24 -2.97 -10.91
C ALA A 33 -8.75 -1.52 -10.85
N THR A 34 -7.60 -1.23 -11.46
CA THR A 34 -7.06 0.15 -11.51
C THR A 34 -7.67 0.98 -12.63
N THR A 35 -7.97 0.38 -13.79
CA THR A 35 -8.54 1.10 -14.94
C THR A 35 -10.06 1.24 -14.89
N LEU A 36 -10.75 0.30 -14.24
CA LEU A 36 -12.22 0.25 -14.12
C LEU A 36 -12.62 0.04 -12.64
N PRO A 37 -12.35 1.01 -11.76
CA PRO A 37 -12.49 0.86 -10.30
C PRO A 37 -13.92 0.53 -9.85
N ASP A 38 -14.94 0.96 -10.61
CA ASP A 38 -16.35 0.74 -10.27
C ASP A 38 -16.89 -0.62 -10.74
N THR A 39 -16.08 -1.41 -11.47
CA THR A 39 -16.53 -2.72 -11.96
C THR A 39 -16.46 -3.79 -10.86
N PRO A 40 -17.50 -4.64 -10.70
CA PRO A 40 -17.46 -5.71 -9.70
C PRO A 40 -16.44 -6.80 -10.09
N LEU A 41 -15.86 -7.47 -9.09
CA LEU A 41 -14.80 -8.47 -9.29
C LEU A 41 -15.17 -9.55 -10.32
N TRP A 42 -16.39 -10.07 -10.27
CA TRP A 42 -16.85 -11.11 -11.20
C TRP A 42 -16.82 -10.64 -12.67
N LEU A 43 -17.11 -9.36 -12.92
CA LEU A 43 -17.06 -8.79 -14.27
C LEU A 43 -15.62 -8.64 -14.75
N ARG A 44 -14.70 -8.24 -13.88
CA ARG A 44 -13.25 -8.17 -14.18
C ARG A 44 -12.68 -9.56 -14.51
N VAL A 45 -13.08 -10.58 -13.76
CA VAL A 45 -12.71 -11.97 -14.00
C VAL A 45 -13.27 -12.43 -15.36
N ALA A 46 -14.54 -12.14 -15.65
CA ALA A 46 -15.17 -12.49 -16.91
C ALA A 46 -14.49 -11.82 -18.12
N LEU A 47 -14.17 -10.51 -18.02
CA LEU A 47 -13.43 -9.77 -19.05
C LEU A 47 -12.05 -10.36 -19.29
N THR A 48 -11.36 -10.75 -18.22
CA THR A 48 -10.03 -11.37 -18.33
C THR A 48 -10.11 -12.74 -19.00
N LEU A 49 -11.07 -13.59 -18.60
CA LEU A 49 -11.30 -14.89 -19.23
C LEU A 49 -11.68 -14.73 -20.71
N LEU A 50 -12.50 -13.73 -21.05
CA LEU A 50 -12.86 -13.41 -22.42
C LEU A 50 -11.63 -12.99 -23.24
N LEU A 51 -10.77 -12.12 -22.69
CA LEU A 51 -9.53 -11.68 -23.32
C LEU A 51 -8.59 -12.86 -23.58
N VAL A 52 -8.28 -13.66 -22.56
CA VAL A 52 -7.42 -14.85 -22.69
C VAL A 52 -7.99 -15.86 -23.69
N SER A 53 -9.30 -16.12 -23.63
CA SER A 53 -9.99 -17.05 -24.53
C SER A 53 -9.98 -16.55 -25.98
N LEU A 54 -10.20 -15.25 -26.21
CA LEU A 54 -10.18 -14.65 -27.53
C LEU A 54 -8.81 -14.83 -28.20
N PHE A 55 -7.73 -14.50 -27.50
CA PHE A 55 -6.37 -14.67 -28.03
C PHE A 55 -6.01 -16.14 -28.28
N TYR A 56 -6.44 -17.04 -27.41
CA TYR A 56 -6.26 -18.48 -27.63
C TYR A 56 -7.04 -19.00 -28.85
N ILE A 57 -8.30 -18.56 -29.03
CA ILE A 57 -9.12 -18.91 -30.20
C ILE A 57 -8.49 -18.38 -31.48
N LEU A 58 -8.04 -17.12 -31.49
CA LEU A 58 -7.36 -16.50 -32.63
C LEU A 58 -6.08 -17.26 -33.00
N PHE A 59 -5.31 -17.71 -32.00
CA PHE A 59 -4.13 -18.54 -32.20
C PHE A 59 -4.48 -19.90 -32.82
N VAL A 60 -5.47 -20.61 -32.27
CA VAL A 60 -5.91 -21.90 -32.84
C VAL A 60 -6.44 -21.73 -34.28
N ALA A 61 -7.15 -20.64 -34.54
CA ALA A 61 -7.65 -20.29 -35.85
C ALA A 61 -6.52 -20.00 -36.84
N SER A 62 -5.47 -19.28 -36.45
CA SER A 62 -4.32 -18.99 -37.33
C SER A 62 -3.49 -20.23 -37.66
N VAL A 63 -3.32 -21.14 -36.70
CA VAL A 63 -2.69 -22.46 -36.91
C VAL A 63 -3.51 -23.32 -37.87
N ARG A 64 -4.84 -23.20 -37.86
CA ARG A 64 -5.75 -23.90 -38.80
C ARG A 64 -5.77 -23.24 -40.18
N ALA A 65 -5.82 -21.92 -40.27
CA ALA A 65 -5.93 -21.16 -41.52
C ALA A 65 -4.62 -21.12 -42.33
N GLY A 66 -3.47 -21.33 -41.69
CA GLY A 66 -2.18 -21.50 -42.38
C GLY A 66 -2.07 -22.81 -43.19
N ARG A 67 -3.14 -23.61 -43.27
CA ARG A 67 -3.17 -24.91 -43.97
C ARG A 67 -3.25 -24.78 -45.49
N ASP A 68 -3.88 -23.73 -46.00
CA ASP A 68 -4.25 -23.64 -47.42
C ASP A 68 -3.24 -22.83 -48.25
N ARG A 69 -2.28 -22.15 -47.59
CA ARG A 69 -1.20 -21.38 -48.25
C ARG A 69 0.12 -21.49 -47.47
N PRO A 70 1.10 -22.32 -47.88
CA PRO A 70 2.29 -22.60 -47.10
C PRO A 70 3.19 -21.37 -46.87
N GLY A 71 3.21 -20.39 -47.79
CA GLY A 71 3.96 -19.14 -47.63
C GLY A 71 3.41 -18.21 -46.54
N LEU A 72 2.07 -18.14 -46.39
CA LEU A 72 1.40 -17.37 -45.33
C LEU A 72 1.39 -18.09 -43.97
N ARG A 73 1.72 -19.38 -43.94
CA ARG A 73 1.66 -20.20 -42.73
C ARG A 73 2.67 -19.75 -41.68
N ARG A 74 3.91 -19.47 -42.10
CA ARG A 74 4.99 -19.09 -41.17
C ARG A 74 4.75 -17.70 -40.58
N THR A 75 4.37 -16.74 -41.41
CA THR A 75 4.04 -15.37 -40.99
C THR A 75 2.83 -15.32 -40.07
N LYS A 76 1.74 -16.04 -40.37
CA LYS A 76 0.56 -16.08 -39.49
C LYS A 76 0.85 -16.73 -38.13
N ILE A 77 1.63 -17.81 -38.09
CA ILE A 77 2.02 -18.46 -36.83
C ILE A 77 2.91 -17.54 -36.00
N ILE A 78 3.91 -16.90 -36.63
CA ILE A 78 4.78 -15.93 -35.95
C ILE A 78 3.96 -14.75 -35.43
N ALA A 79 3.06 -14.18 -36.23
CA ALA A 79 2.23 -13.06 -35.82
C ALA A 79 1.30 -13.42 -34.63
N SER A 80 0.68 -14.59 -34.66
CA SER A 80 -0.16 -15.05 -33.55
C SER A 80 0.64 -15.39 -32.30
N PHE A 81 1.85 -15.95 -32.44
CA PHE A 81 2.76 -16.14 -31.32
C PHE A 81 3.16 -14.79 -30.72
N LEU A 82 3.51 -13.81 -31.55
CA LEU A 82 3.87 -12.47 -31.09
C LEU A 82 2.70 -11.79 -30.37
N ALA A 83 1.48 -11.92 -30.89
CA ALA A 83 0.29 -11.39 -30.25
C ALA A 83 0.03 -12.05 -28.89
N MET A 84 0.19 -13.38 -28.80
CA MET A 84 0.04 -14.11 -27.55
C MET A 84 1.11 -13.68 -26.54
N TYR A 85 2.36 -13.54 -26.99
CA TYR A 85 3.49 -13.07 -26.18
C TYR A 85 3.33 -11.63 -25.69
N LEU A 86 2.75 -10.75 -26.51
CA LEU A 86 2.50 -9.38 -26.06
C LEU A 86 1.44 -9.35 -24.95
N VAL A 87 0.38 -10.15 -25.07
CA VAL A 87 -0.70 -10.21 -24.06
C VAL A 87 -0.24 -10.94 -22.80
N SER A 88 0.33 -12.13 -22.96
CA SER A 88 0.83 -12.94 -21.85
C SER A 88 2.03 -12.27 -21.16
N GLY A 89 2.91 -11.67 -21.96
CA GLY A 89 4.07 -10.90 -21.53
C GLY A 89 3.66 -9.68 -20.74
N TYR A 90 2.71 -8.90 -21.25
CA TYR A 90 2.17 -7.76 -20.52
C TYR A 90 1.53 -8.18 -19.18
N GLY A 91 0.62 -9.17 -19.19
CA GLY A 91 -0.04 -9.63 -17.97
C GLY A 91 0.95 -10.15 -16.94
N PHE A 92 1.84 -11.06 -17.34
CA PHE A 92 2.85 -11.62 -16.44
C PHE A 92 3.80 -10.56 -15.91
N SER A 93 4.23 -9.62 -16.75
CA SER A 93 5.08 -8.49 -16.38
C SER A 93 4.42 -7.56 -15.35
N ALA A 94 3.13 -7.27 -15.55
CA ALA A 94 2.34 -6.49 -14.62
C ALA A 94 2.21 -7.17 -13.26
N ALA A 95 1.87 -8.48 -13.26
CA ALA A 95 1.91 -9.28 -12.04
C ALA A 95 3.30 -9.27 -11.41
N TYR A 96 4.35 -9.49 -12.19
CA TYR A 96 5.71 -9.58 -11.67
C TYR A 96 6.12 -8.31 -10.94
N MET A 97 5.88 -7.16 -11.56
CA MET A 97 6.12 -5.85 -10.93
C MET A 97 5.28 -5.66 -9.68
N LEU A 98 3.98 -5.97 -9.69
CA LEU A 98 3.12 -5.81 -8.51
C LEU A 98 3.50 -6.75 -7.35
N PHE A 99 3.81 -8.02 -7.62
CA PHE A 99 4.02 -9.05 -6.60
C PHE A 99 5.46 -9.13 -6.08
N PHE A 100 6.44 -8.86 -6.94
CA PHE A 100 7.85 -8.99 -6.59
C PHE A 100 8.52 -7.64 -6.37
N GLN A 101 8.24 -6.65 -7.21
CA GLN A 101 8.84 -5.32 -7.04
C GLN A 101 7.98 -4.37 -6.20
N GLY A 102 6.66 -4.54 -6.22
CA GLY A 102 5.68 -3.69 -5.56
C GLY A 102 5.95 -3.48 -4.07
N PRO A 103 6.24 -4.53 -3.27
CA PRO A 103 6.57 -4.37 -1.86
C PRO A 103 7.82 -3.51 -1.62
N ASN A 104 8.84 -3.63 -2.46
CA ASN A 104 10.06 -2.83 -2.33
C ASN A 104 9.79 -1.37 -2.68
N ILE A 105 9.01 -1.12 -3.74
CA ILE A 105 8.60 0.23 -4.16
C ILE A 105 7.74 0.87 -3.06
N LEU A 106 6.77 0.14 -2.50
CA LEU A 106 5.97 0.63 -1.38
C LEU A 106 6.81 0.93 -0.15
N ARG A 107 7.77 0.06 0.20
CA ARG A 107 8.66 0.28 1.35
C ARG A 107 9.52 1.53 1.18
N GLU A 108 10.04 1.75 -0.03
CA GLU A 108 10.77 2.97 -0.39
C GLU A 108 9.88 4.21 -0.20
N HIS A 109 8.64 4.18 -0.72
CA HIS A 109 7.70 5.29 -0.56
C HIS A 109 7.22 5.50 0.89
N VAL A 110 7.07 4.44 1.68
CA VAL A 110 6.81 4.52 3.12
C VAL A 110 7.96 5.27 3.82
N GLY A 111 9.21 4.93 3.50
CA GLY A 111 10.38 5.63 4.03
C GLY A 111 10.40 7.11 3.64
N VAL A 112 10.19 7.42 2.36
CA VAL A 112 10.11 8.82 1.86
C VAL A 112 8.99 9.61 2.54
N ALA A 113 7.81 8.99 2.75
CA ALA A 113 6.70 9.63 3.44
C ALA A 113 7.05 9.95 4.90
N ILE A 114 7.61 8.98 5.64
CA ILE A 114 8.06 9.16 7.03
C ILE A 114 9.10 10.28 7.12
N ASP A 115 10.10 10.27 6.24
CA ASP A 115 11.13 11.31 6.20
C ASP A 115 10.54 12.70 5.89
N SER A 116 9.55 12.77 5.00
CA SER A 116 8.86 14.02 4.67
C SER A 116 8.09 14.57 5.88
N PHE A 117 7.35 13.71 6.59
CA PHE A 117 6.67 14.07 7.84
C PHE A 117 7.66 14.50 8.92
N ALA A 118 8.79 13.80 9.08
CA ALA A 118 9.83 14.17 10.04
C ALA A 118 10.43 15.56 9.73
N ARG A 119 10.71 15.87 8.46
CA ARG A 119 11.16 17.20 8.03
C ARG A 119 10.12 18.28 8.28
N LEU A 120 8.85 18.00 7.96
CA LEU A 120 7.75 18.93 8.20
C LEU A 120 7.62 19.26 9.69
N LYS A 121 7.66 18.23 10.56
CA LYS A 121 7.64 18.39 12.01
C LYS A 121 8.83 19.20 12.50
N ALA A 122 10.05 18.89 12.06
CA ALA A 122 11.25 19.61 12.48
C ALA A 122 11.21 21.11 12.11
N VAL A 123 10.68 21.44 10.92
CA VAL A 123 10.51 22.84 10.51
C VAL A 123 9.39 23.53 11.31
N ALA A 124 8.27 22.83 11.54
CA ALA A 124 7.19 23.35 12.36
C ALA A 124 7.66 23.65 13.80
N GLU A 125 8.40 22.75 14.42
CA GLU A 125 8.97 22.90 15.76
C GLU A 125 10.03 23.99 15.85
N ARG A 126 10.66 24.36 14.74
CA ARG A 126 11.61 25.49 14.72
C ARG A 126 10.91 26.84 14.54
N ASP A 127 9.87 26.89 13.71
CA ASP A 127 9.36 28.16 13.18
C ASP A 127 7.99 28.57 13.72
N LEU A 128 7.20 27.65 14.27
CA LEU A 128 5.90 27.95 14.86
C LEU A 128 5.96 28.39 16.33
N PRO A 129 6.93 27.94 17.16
CA PRO A 129 6.95 28.37 18.54
C PRO A 129 7.10 29.87 18.71
N ILE A 130 6.57 30.33 19.84
CA ILE A 130 6.66 31.72 20.28
C ILE A 130 7.55 31.69 21.52
N PRO A 131 8.82 32.12 21.41
CA PRO A 131 9.80 31.95 22.49
C PRO A 131 9.31 32.48 23.84
N GLU A 132 8.60 33.61 23.82
CA GLU A 132 8.01 34.24 25.01
C GLU A 132 6.95 33.35 25.68
N TYR A 133 6.09 32.72 24.88
CA TYR A 133 5.07 31.79 25.38
C TYR A 133 5.70 30.49 25.88
N GLU A 134 6.70 29.94 25.17
CA GLU A 134 7.41 28.73 25.60
C GLU A 134 8.13 28.92 26.93
N GLN A 135 8.76 30.08 27.15
CA GLN A 135 9.39 30.39 28.43
C GLN A 135 8.37 30.46 29.56
N VAL A 136 7.18 31.06 29.33
CA VAL A 136 6.08 31.07 30.29
C VAL A 136 5.62 29.64 30.57
N VAL A 137 5.37 28.84 29.54
CA VAL A 137 4.97 27.43 29.69
C VAL A 137 6.02 26.65 30.47
N ALA A 138 7.32 26.80 30.16
CA ALA A 138 8.40 26.09 30.85
C ALA A 138 8.48 26.44 32.34
N ARG A 139 8.36 27.73 32.69
CA ARG A 139 8.32 28.17 34.09
C ARG A 139 7.10 27.63 34.81
N VAL A 140 5.92 27.77 34.21
CA VAL A 140 4.65 27.27 34.76
C VAL A 140 4.70 25.75 34.97
N ARG A 141 5.17 24.98 33.99
CA ARG A 141 5.31 23.51 34.10
C ARG A 141 6.34 23.09 35.16
N SER A 142 7.43 23.85 35.28
CA SER A 142 8.41 23.63 36.35
C SER A 142 7.79 23.83 37.72
N SER A 143 7.10 24.94 37.96
CA SER A 143 6.42 25.22 39.23
C SER A 143 5.23 24.29 39.48
N GLU A 144 4.49 23.88 38.44
CA GLU A 144 3.43 22.87 38.50
C GLU A 144 3.98 21.52 38.99
N SER A 145 5.10 21.05 38.43
CA SER A 145 5.72 19.81 38.86
C SER A 145 6.20 19.87 40.33
N GLY A 146 6.65 21.05 40.78
CA GLY A 146 6.96 21.33 42.18
C GLY A 146 5.72 21.26 43.07
N LEU A 147 4.63 21.89 42.64
CA LEU A 147 3.36 21.91 43.35
C LEU A 147 2.75 20.51 43.49
N ILE A 148 2.69 19.73 42.41
CA ILE A 148 2.16 18.36 42.44
C ILE A 148 3.01 17.46 43.33
N ARG A 149 4.34 17.60 43.29
CA ARG A 149 5.22 16.86 44.20
C ARG A 149 4.95 17.22 45.66
N GLU A 150 4.76 18.50 45.97
CA GLU A 150 4.44 18.94 47.34
C GLU A 150 3.04 18.48 47.79
N ILE A 151 2.07 18.38 46.88
CA ILE A 151 0.74 17.82 47.17
C ILE A 151 0.84 16.32 47.48
N ASN A 152 1.56 15.56 46.64
CA ASN A 152 1.68 14.11 46.76
C ASN A 152 2.70 13.66 47.82
N SER A 153 3.66 14.52 48.18
CA SER A 153 4.73 14.24 49.13
C SER A 153 5.11 15.53 49.87
N PRO A 154 4.35 15.91 50.91
CA PRO A 154 4.54 17.19 51.60
C PRO A 154 5.84 17.21 52.40
N SER A 155 6.59 18.29 52.26
CA SER A 155 7.85 18.52 52.98
C SER A 155 7.68 18.84 54.48
N GLY A 156 6.43 18.85 55.00
CA GLY A 156 6.07 19.23 56.38
C GLY A 156 5.09 18.30 57.09
N ARG A 157 4.92 17.05 56.62
CA ARG A 157 4.07 15.94 57.16
C ARG A 157 2.56 16.19 57.36
N ASN A 158 2.09 17.42 57.59
CA ASN A 158 0.67 17.73 57.89
C ASN A 158 0.04 18.82 57.00
N TYR A 159 0.74 19.27 55.94
CA TYR A 159 0.30 20.40 55.12
C TYR A 159 0.34 20.05 53.62
N CYS A 160 -0.53 19.13 53.17
CA CYS A 160 -0.64 18.79 51.75
C CYS A 160 -1.30 19.92 50.95
N GLY A 161 -0.59 20.47 49.97
CA GLY A 161 -1.10 21.53 49.08
C GLY A 161 -1.18 22.94 49.69
N VAL A 162 -0.99 23.09 50.99
CA VAL A 162 -1.01 24.38 51.73
C VAL A 162 0.29 24.69 52.48
N GLY A 163 1.31 23.84 52.35
CA GLY A 163 2.62 24.09 52.93
C GLY A 163 3.32 25.33 52.34
N PRO A 164 4.35 25.87 53.01
CA PRO A 164 5.08 27.05 52.53
C PRO A 164 5.67 26.87 51.13
N ASN A 165 6.08 25.64 50.78
CA ASN A 165 6.57 25.31 49.43
C ASN A 165 5.44 25.30 48.39
N ALA A 166 4.27 24.74 48.72
CA ALA A 166 3.11 24.76 47.82
C ALA A 166 2.66 26.20 47.56
N MET A 167 2.57 27.03 48.61
CA MET A 167 2.22 28.44 48.50
C MET A 167 3.23 29.24 47.68
N ARG A 168 4.52 28.89 47.77
CA ARG A 168 5.56 29.45 46.89
C ARG A 168 5.30 29.10 45.43
N TYR A 169 5.07 27.82 45.10
CA TYR A 169 4.78 27.41 43.72
C TYR A 169 3.50 28.04 43.18
N ILE A 170 2.44 28.13 43.99
CA ILE A 170 1.19 28.79 43.61
C ILE A 170 1.44 30.27 43.31
N ARG A 171 2.28 30.94 44.10
CA ARG A 171 2.67 32.35 43.84
C ARG A 171 3.44 32.48 42.54
N GLU A 172 4.42 31.61 42.30
CA GLU A 172 5.19 31.58 41.04
C GLU A 172 4.27 31.37 39.83
N ILE A 173 3.35 30.39 39.89
CA ILE A 173 2.37 30.14 38.82
C ILE A 173 1.45 31.36 38.65
N SER A 174 1.01 32.00 39.74
CA SER A 174 0.11 33.18 39.67
C SER A 174 0.76 34.43 39.06
N GLN A 175 2.10 34.54 39.11
CA GLN A 175 2.84 35.63 38.48
C GLN A 175 2.81 35.51 36.96
N ASP A 176 2.93 34.28 36.44
CA ASP A 176 2.88 33.97 35.02
C ASP A 176 1.43 33.80 34.49
N LEU A 177 0.50 33.27 35.31
CA LEU A 177 -0.90 33.04 34.97
C LEU A 177 -1.83 33.94 35.79
N LYS A 178 -2.24 35.06 35.20
CA LYS A 178 -3.16 36.01 35.87
C LYS A 178 -4.44 35.34 36.34
N GLY A 179 -4.77 35.55 37.62
CA GLY A 179 -5.99 35.05 38.25
C GLY A 179 -5.91 33.58 38.70
N PHE A 180 -4.76 32.91 38.57
CA PHE A 180 -4.54 31.61 39.20
C PHE A 180 -4.51 31.78 40.72
N THR A 181 -5.43 31.10 41.41
CA THR A 181 -5.59 31.20 42.86
C THR A 181 -5.70 29.81 43.48
N LEU A 182 -5.58 29.76 44.80
CA LEU A 182 -5.85 28.55 45.56
C LEU A 182 -7.26 28.03 45.24
N ILE A 183 -7.42 26.72 44.99
CA ILE A 183 -8.72 26.13 44.70
C ILE A 183 -9.58 26.16 45.97
N SER A 184 -10.81 26.67 45.89
CA SER A 184 -11.75 26.71 47.01
C SER A 184 -11.95 25.31 47.62
N GLY A 185 -11.80 25.19 48.94
CA GLY A 185 -11.83 23.90 49.64
C GLY A 185 -10.45 23.31 49.91
N THR A 186 -9.37 23.87 49.34
CA THR A 186 -7.97 23.52 49.68
C THR A 186 -7.36 24.39 50.77
N THR A 187 -8.13 25.28 51.40
CA THR A 187 -7.66 26.23 52.43
C THR A 187 -7.52 25.61 53.83
N SER A 188 -8.06 24.43 54.07
CA SER A 188 -7.96 23.69 55.33
C SER A 188 -6.84 22.65 55.27
N GLN A 189 -6.22 22.34 56.42
CA GLN A 189 -5.30 21.21 56.52
C GLN A 189 -6.02 19.93 56.08
N HIS A 190 -5.60 19.36 54.95
CA HIS A 190 -6.08 18.06 54.51
C HIS A 190 -5.27 16.94 55.17
N ASN A 191 -5.95 15.83 55.45
CA ASN A 191 -5.26 14.60 55.79
C ASN A 191 -4.45 14.14 54.57
N CYS A 192 -3.13 14.11 54.73
CA CYS A 192 -2.18 13.69 53.71
C CYS A 192 -2.24 12.19 53.38
N ASP A 193 -2.93 11.41 54.20
CA ASP A 193 -3.09 9.96 53.99
C ASP A 193 -4.20 9.62 52.97
N ASP A 194 -5.05 10.59 52.59
CA ASP A 194 -6.09 10.38 51.57
C ASP A 194 -5.53 10.60 50.15
N VAL A 195 -4.91 9.54 49.61
CA VAL A 195 -4.28 9.54 48.29
C VAL A 195 -5.26 9.94 47.17
N LEU A 196 -6.51 9.48 47.23
CA LEU A 196 -7.54 9.79 46.20
C LEU A 196 -7.98 11.26 46.25
N LEU A 197 -8.00 11.87 47.44
CA LEU A 197 -8.23 13.30 47.57
C LEU A 197 -7.04 14.11 47.02
N MET A 198 -5.80 13.72 47.34
CA MET A 198 -4.60 14.42 46.87
C MET A 198 -4.44 14.35 45.35
N GLU A 199 -4.72 13.20 44.74
CA GLU A 199 -4.70 13.03 43.29
C GLU A 199 -5.74 13.93 42.60
N ARG A 200 -6.97 13.98 43.13
CA ARG A 200 -8.03 14.89 42.63
C ARG A 200 -7.65 16.36 42.75
N ILE A 201 -7.02 16.77 43.85
CA ILE A 201 -6.54 18.15 44.03
C ILE A 201 -5.44 18.46 43.02
N ALA A 202 -4.45 17.57 42.87
CA ALA A 202 -3.37 17.71 41.88
C ALA A 202 -3.93 17.81 40.45
N ASP A 203 -4.89 16.96 40.08
CA ASP A 203 -5.53 17.00 38.77
C ASP A 203 -6.38 18.27 38.55
N SER A 204 -7.03 18.77 39.59
CA SER A 204 -7.77 20.04 39.50
C SER A 204 -6.84 21.22 39.24
N TYR A 205 -5.66 21.25 39.90
CA TYR A 205 -4.63 22.25 39.61
C TYR A 205 -4.07 22.10 38.19
N ARG A 206 -3.79 20.87 37.73
CA ARG A 206 -3.36 20.62 36.34
C ARG A 206 -4.37 21.15 35.33
N GLN A 207 -5.66 20.89 35.56
CA GLN A 207 -6.73 21.34 34.68
C GLN A 207 -6.83 22.87 34.63
N ASP A 208 -6.82 23.56 35.78
CA ASP A 208 -6.88 25.04 35.81
C ASP A 208 -5.63 25.66 35.16
N ILE A 209 -4.43 25.10 35.41
CA ILE A 209 -3.18 25.54 34.77
C ILE A 209 -3.27 25.38 33.25
N ASN A 210 -3.72 24.21 32.77
CA ASN A 210 -3.87 23.95 31.33
C ASN A 210 -4.86 24.91 30.69
N GLN A 211 -6.04 25.08 31.29
CA GLN A 211 -7.08 25.97 30.79
C GLN A 211 -6.59 27.43 30.72
N ARG A 212 -5.79 27.88 31.69
CA ARG A 212 -5.24 29.24 31.70
C ARG A 212 -4.09 29.43 30.72
N LEU A 213 -3.23 28.42 30.54
CA LEU A 213 -2.21 28.44 29.50
C LEU A 213 -2.85 28.54 28.11
N GLU A 214 -3.92 27.78 27.85
CA GLU A 214 -4.68 27.85 26.60
C GLU A 214 -5.30 29.22 26.34
N ASN A 215 -5.72 29.93 27.40
CA ASN A 215 -6.30 31.26 27.33
C ASN A 215 -5.28 32.40 27.60
N HIS A 216 -3.99 32.10 27.56
CA HIS A 216 -2.95 33.07 27.92
C HIS A 216 -2.97 34.28 26.96
N PRO A 217 -2.81 35.53 27.45
CA PRO A 217 -2.89 36.73 26.61
C PRO A 217 -1.85 36.78 25.47
N ILE A 218 -0.70 36.12 25.62
CA ILE A 218 0.28 35.97 24.53
C ILE A 218 -0.34 35.18 23.36
N LEU A 219 -1.15 34.15 23.65
CA LEU A 219 -1.87 33.41 22.61
C LEU A 219 -3.00 34.21 22.00
N ALA A 220 -3.66 35.11 22.75
CA ALA A 220 -4.79 35.92 22.25
C ALA A 220 -4.44 36.84 21.06
N GLN A 221 -3.16 37.04 20.74
CA GLN A 221 -2.75 37.71 19.52
C GLN A 221 -3.13 36.86 18.29
N ARG A 222 -3.78 37.45 17.29
CA ARG A 222 -4.42 36.76 16.14
C ARG A 222 -3.53 35.81 15.32
N GLY A 223 -2.21 35.79 15.50
CA GLY A 223 -1.31 34.80 14.89
C GLY A 223 -0.84 33.68 15.84
N ALA A 224 -0.90 33.90 17.15
CA ALA A 224 -0.30 33.00 18.14
C ALA A 224 -1.16 31.76 18.40
N VAL A 225 -2.49 31.91 18.55
CA VAL A 225 -3.43 30.77 18.59
C VAL A 225 -3.27 29.89 17.35
N VAL A 226 -3.22 30.50 16.17
CA VAL A 226 -3.15 29.77 14.90
C VAL A 226 -1.83 29.00 14.81
N ARG A 227 -0.70 29.63 15.15
CA ARG A 227 0.62 28.97 15.23
C ARG A 227 0.63 27.76 16.16
N GLN A 228 0.15 27.95 17.39
CA GLN A 228 0.15 26.88 18.40
C GLN A 228 -0.77 25.72 17.98
N LYS A 229 -1.95 26.03 17.43
CA LYS A 229 -2.86 25.02 16.89
C LYS A 229 -2.22 24.26 15.72
N THR A 230 -1.64 24.97 14.75
CA THR A 230 -0.95 24.35 13.61
C THR A 230 0.19 23.45 14.07
N LEU A 231 0.97 23.86 15.09
CA LEU A 231 2.03 23.03 15.65
C LEU A 231 1.47 21.75 16.29
N GLY A 232 0.40 21.86 17.07
CA GLY A 232 -0.29 20.70 17.67
C GLY A 232 -0.85 19.75 16.62
N ASP A 233 -1.54 20.28 15.61
CA ASP A 233 -2.11 19.50 14.51
C ASP A 233 -1.01 18.74 13.74
N ILE A 234 0.14 19.41 13.47
CA ILE A 234 1.30 18.78 12.83
C ILE A 234 1.87 17.68 13.72
N GLN A 235 2.08 17.91 15.02
CA GLN A 235 2.65 16.91 15.92
C GLN A 235 1.77 15.67 16.05
N VAL A 236 0.47 15.85 16.25
CA VAL A 236 -0.51 14.76 16.39
C VAL A 236 -0.60 13.95 15.10
N THR A 237 -0.79 14.64 13.96
CA THR A 237 -0.96 13.97 12.66
C THR A 237 0.32 13.28 12.21
N THR A 238 1.49 13.93 12.34
CA THR A 238 2.79 13.34 11.99
C THR A 238 3.05 12.07 12.81
N ARG A 239 2.76 12.10 14.13
CA ARG A 239 2.93 10.92 14.99
C ARG A 239 2.02 9.78 14.57
N ALA A 240 0.72 10.05 14.40
CA ALA A 240 -0.26 9.05 14.00
C ALA A 240 0.10 8.42 12.64
N GLN A 241 0.43 9.24 11.64
CA GLN A 241 0.81 8.78 10.30
C GLN A 241 2.14 8.00 10.33
N THR A 242 3.14 8.45 11.08
CA THR A 242 4.43 7.74 11.18
C THR A 242 4.28 6.38 11.87
N GLU A 243 3.51 6.31 12.96
CA GLU A 243 3.22 5.04 13.64
C GLU A 243 2.45 4.07 12.73
N GLU A 244 1.47 4.56 11.97
CA GLU A 244 0.72 3.74 11.02
C GLU A 244 1.59 3.26 9.84
N LEU A 245 2.36 4.16 9.23
CA LEU A 245 3.27 3.84 8.12
C LEU A 245 4.39 2.86 8.54
N ASN A 246 4.91 2.96 9.76
CA ASN A 246 5.89 2.00 10.29
C ASN A 246 5.31 0.58 10.37
N LYS A 247 4.06 0.43 10.85
CA LYS A 247 3.38 -0.88 10.89
C LYS A 247 3.25 -1.49 9.49
N TYR A 248 2.95 -0.68 8.48
CA TYR A 248 2.91 -1.14 7.10
C TYR A 248 4.30 -1.47 6.54
N GLY A 249 5.33 -0.68 6.87
CA GLY A 249 6.72 -0.96 6.53
C GLY A 249 7.20 -2.32 7.06
N GLU A 250 6.84 -2.65 8.30
CA GLU A 250 7.10 -3.96 8.91
C GLU A 250 6.30 -5.08 8.23
N SER A 251 5.01 -4.83 7.97
CA SER A 251 4.13 -5.79 7.29
C SER A 251 4.63 -6.14 5.89
N LEU A 252 5.20 -5.17 5.16
CA LEU A 252 5.81 -5.40 3.84
C LEU A 252 7.09 -6.25 3.90
N ALA A 253 7.81 -6.25 5.03
CA ALA A 253 9.03 -7.04 5.20
C ALA A 253 8.78 -8.53 5.46
N GLY A 254 7.63 -8.88 6.04
CA GLY A 254 7.35 -10.21 6.60
C GLY A 254 6.64 -11.23 5.70
N ILE A 255 6.39 -10.94 4.41
CA ILE A 255 5.38 -11.70 3.65
C ILE A 255 5.99 -12.85 2.84
N ALA A 256 5.58 -14.08 3.16
CA ALA A 256 5.89 -15.29 2.39
C ALA A 256 4.83 -15.69 1.34
N ASN A 257 3.62 -15.14 1.36
CA ASN A 257 2.50 -15.60 0.50
C ASN A 257 2.06 -14.59 -0.58
N LEU A 258 1.90 -15.06 -1.82
CA LEU A 258 1.67 -14.27 -3.03
C LEU A 258 0.29 -13.57 -3.07
N LEU A 259 -0.79 -14.22 -2.61
CA LEU A 259 -2.13 -13.62 -2.56
C LEU A 259 -2.26 -12.55 -1.46
N PHE A 260 -1.58 -12.76 -0.33
CA PHE A 260 -1.54 -11.80 0.78
C PHE A 260 -0.82 -10.50 0.37
N ARG A 261 0.20 -10.61 -0.51
CA ARG A 261 0.92 -9.45 -1.05
C ARG A 261 0.03 -8.49 -1.84
N PHE A 262 -1.00 -8.96 -2.54
CA PHE A 262 -1.84 -8.06 -3.34
C PHE A 262 -2.75 -7.19 -2.48
N TRP A 263 -3.53 -7.80 -1.58
CA TRP A 263 -4.44 -7.05 -0.72
C TRP A 263 -3.68 -6.04 0.13
N LEU A 264 -2.54 -6.46 0.69
CA LEU A 264 -1.66 -5.56 1.40
C LEU A 264 -1.11 -4.46 0.47
N PHE A 265 -0.72 -4.77 -0.76
CA PHE A 265 -0.25 -3.75 -1.71
C PHE A 265 -1.31 -2.68 -1.95
N ALA A 266 -2.56 -3.08 -2.23
CA ALA A 266 -3.65 -2.14 -2.47
C ALA A 266 -3.99 -1.31 -1.22
N GLU A 267 -3.98 -1.95 -0.04
CA GLU A 267 -4.20 -1.30 1.25
C GLU A 267 -3.11 -0.26 1.55
N VAL A 268 -1.84 -0.64 1.44
CA VAL A 268 -0.70 0.25 1.70
C VAL A 268 -0.64 1.38 0.68
N ALA A 269 -0.91 1.10 -0.60
CA ALA A 269 -0.96 2.13 -1.63
C ALA A 269 -2.06 3.18 -1.33
N SER A 270 -3.25 2.74 -0.94
CA SER A 270 -4.33 3.62 -0.51
C SER A 270 -3.93 4.46 0.71
N LYS A 271 -3.29 3.84 1.71
CA LYS A 271 -2.82 4.52 2.91
C LYS A 271 -1.72 5.54 2.64
N LEU A 272 -0.79 5.23 1.75
CA LEU A 272 0.21 6.19 1.27
C LEU A 272 -0.44 7.39 0.56
N GLN A 273 -1.48 7.16 -0.24
CA GLN A 273 -2.22 8.24 -0.88
C GLN A 273 -2.91 9.14 0.16
N HIS A 274 -3.53 8.55 1.18
CA HIS A 274 -4.11 9.32 2.30
C HIS A 274 -3.05 10.10 3.07
N ALA A 275 -1.91 9.48 3.38
CA ALA A 275 -0.80 10.13 4.07
C ALA A 275 -0.22 11.29 3.24
N ALA A 276 -0.13 11.16 1.92
CA ALA A 276 0.30 12.24 1.03
C ALA A 276 -0.70 13.41 1.01
N ASN A 277 -2.00 13.13 1.04
CA ASN A 277 -3.04 14.16 1.14
C ASN A 277 -2.94 14.91 2.48
N ASP A 278 -2.81 14.18 3.60
CA ASP A 278 -2.65 14.77 4.94
C ASP A 278 -1.38 15.63 5.02
N TYR A 279 -0.26 15.14 4.48
CA TYR A 279 0.98 15.89 4.36
C TYR A 279 0.76 17.22 3.61
N SER A 280 0.08 17.19 2.47
CA SER A 280 -0.19 18.39 1.68
C SER A 280 -1.09 19.39 2.42
N ALA A 281 -2.07 18.91 3.19
CA ALA A 281 -2.94 19.75 4.00
C ALA A 281 -2.17 20.41 5.17
N LEU A 282 -1.28 19.67 5.83
CA LEU A 282 -0.41 20.22 6.88
C LEU A 282 0.62 21.20 6.32
N LEU A 283 1.15 20.95 5.12
CA LEU A 283 2.07 21.87 4.46
C LEU A 283 1.36 23.19 4.13
N GLN A 284 0.11 23.13 3.67
CA GLN A 284 -0.72 24.32 3.41
C GLN A 284 -1.03 25.09 4.70
N SER A 285 -1.35 24.40 5.80
CA SER A 285 -1.60 25.05 7.09
C SER A 285 -0.32 25.71 7.64
N LEU A 286 0.84 25.04 7.52
CA LEU A 286 2.13 25.63 7.85
C LEU A 286 2.42 26.85 6.97
N ALA A 287 2.17 26.77 5.67
CA ALA A 287 2.43 27.84 4.71
C ALA A 287 1.57 29.09 4.95
N ALA A 288 0.34 28.91 5.43
CA ALA A 288 -0.55 30.02 5.80
C ALA A 288 0.00 30.84 6.98
N VAL A 289 0.85 30.24 7.81
CA VAL A 289 1.31 30.81 9.08
C VAL A 289 2.80 31.18 9.06
N SER A 290 3.63 30.47 8.29
CA SER A 290 5.08 30.68 8.16
C SER A 290 5.45 30.93 6.70
N LYS A 291 5.92 32.15 6.38
CA LYS A 291 6.26 32.54 4.98
C LYS A 291 7.67 32.17 4.54
N THR A 292 8.61 31.99 5.47
CA THR A 292 10.06 31.96 5.17
C THR A 292 10.65 30.57 4.98
N SER A 293 9.96 29.51 5.41
CA SER A 293 10.62 28.21 5.61
C SER A 293 10.09 27.06 4.75
N ILE A 294 9.02 27.30 4.00
CA ILE A 294 8.37 26.30 3.13
C ILE A 294 9.29 25.90 1.97
N LEU A 295 10.23 26.77 1.58
CA LEU A 295 11.16 26.55 0.47
C LEU A 295 12.12 25.36 0.70
N ALA A 296 12.37 24.97 1.94
CA ALA A 296 13.28 23.88 2.30
C ALA A 296 12.60 22.50 2.37
N ILE A 297 11.27 22.44 2.22
CA ILE A 297 10.47 21.23 2.42
C ILE A 297 9.93 20.74 1.06
N PRO A 298 9.89 19.42 0.79
CA PRO A 298 9.23 18.88 -0.39
C PRO A 298 7.77 19.34 -0.47
N ARG A 299 7.32 19.79 -1.65
CA ARG A 299 5.95 20.29 -1.84
C ARG A 299 4.87 19.19 -1.75
N ALA A 300 5.28 17.94 -1.98
CA ALA A 300 4.42 16.77 -1.89
C ALA A 300 5.29 15.55 -1.57
N VAL A 301 4.67 14.50 -1.05
CA VAL A 301 5.27 13.16 -1.00
C VAL A 301 5.31 12.62 -2.42
N ASP A 302 6.49 12.25 -2.91
CA ASP A 302 6.63 11.69 -4.25
C ASP A 302 6.05 10.27 -4.30
N LEU A 303 4.89 10.15 -4.95
CA LEU A 303 4.21 8.88 -5.23
C LEU A 303 4.20 8.57 -6.74
N SER A 304 5.03 9.23 -7.54
CA SER A 304 4.99 9.10 -9.00
C SER A 304 5.32 7.68 -9.47
N SER A 305 6.32 7.02 -8.88
CA SER A 305 6.63 5.62 -9.18
C SER A 305 5.55 4.65 -8.72
N LEU A 306 4.84 4.93 -7.63
CA LEU A 306 3.67 4.13 -7.22
C LEU A 306 2.54 4.22 -8.25
N HIS A 307 2.23 5.43 -8.71
CA HIS A 307 1.21 5.65 -9.76
C HIS A 307 1.61 4.98 -11.08
N ARG A 308 2.89 5.05 -11.46
CA ARG A 308 3.42 4.38 -12.66
C ARG A 308 3.28 2.87 -12.63
N VAL A 309 3.47 2.26 -11.46
CA VAL A 309 3.29 0.80 -11.29
C VAL A 309 1.82 0.39 -11.30
N LEU A 310 0.93 1.25 -10.81
CA LEU A 310 -0.52 1.04 -10.83
C LEU A 310 -1.16 1.32 -12.20
N SER A 311 -0.50 2.17 -13.00
CA SER A 311 -0.95 2.55 -14.32
C SER A 311 -0.60 1.50 -15.36
N ALA A 312 -1.64 0.89 -15.92
CA ALA A 312 -1.56 -0.05 -17.03
C ALA A 312 -0.76 0.51 -18.24
N GLN A 313 -0.86 1.82 -18.47
CA GLN A 313 -0.26 2.51 -19.62
C GLN A 313 1.23 2.82 -19.40
N GLU A 314 1.65 3.03 -18.15
CA GLU A 314 3.04 3.37 -17.82
C GLU A 314 3.90 2.14 -17.54
N MET A 315 3.28 0.97 -17.39
CA MET A 315 3.97 -0.31 -17.19
C MET A 315 5.11 -0.56 -18.20
N PRO A 316 4.94 -0.35 -19.53
CA PRO A 316 6.04 -0.54 -20.49
C PRO A 316 7.22 0.39 -20.23
N TRP A 317 6.96 1.62 -19.80
CA TRP A 317 8.02 2.57 -19.44
C TRP A 317 8.75 2.16 -18.17
N VAL A 318 8.03 1.71 -17.13
CA VAL A 318 8.64 1.17 -15.91
C VAL A 318 9.53 -0.04 -16.22
N MET A 319 9.11 -0.91 -17.15
CA MET A 319 9.94 -2.03 -17.58
C MET A 319 11.20 -1.59 -18.32
N LEU A 320 11.10 -0.57 -19.18
CA LEU A 320 12.24 0.00 -19.90
C LEU A 320 13.24 0.68 -18.95
N GLU A 321 12.76 1.48 -17.99
CA GLU A 321 13.58 2.08 -16.93
C GLU A 321 14.33 1.01 -16.12
N ARG A 322 13.72 -0.17 -15.97
CA ARG A 322 14.27 -1.28 -15.18
C ARG A 322 14.90 -2.39 -16.03
N ILE A 323 15.21 -2.16 -17.30
CA ILE A 323 15.77 -3.19 -18.20
C ILE A 323 17.14 -3.72 -17.73
N ASN A 324 17.86 -2.93 -16.93
CA ASN A 324 19.15 -3.31 -16.35
C ASN A 324 19.03 -4.30 -15.17
N HIS A 325 17.83 -4.55 -14.65
CA HIS A 325 17.61 -5.50 -13.56
C HIS A 325 17.35 -6.91 -14.09
N ILE A 326 18.04 -7.91 -13.56
CA ILE A 326 17.87 -9.34 -13.91
C ILE A 326 16.42 -9.83 -13.70
N ALA A 327 15.74 -9.24 -12.71
CA ALA A 327 14.34 -9.43 -12.40
C ALA A 327 13.42 -9.15 -13.60
N THR A 328 13.69 -8.08 -14.34
CA THR A 328 12.92 -7.65 -15.52
C THR A 328 13.04 -8.68 -16.65
N TRP A 329 14.24 -9.23 -16.85
CA TRP A 329 14.46 -10.31 -17.83
C TRP A 329 13.73 -11.60 -17.46
N GLY A 330 13.64 -11.94 -16.16
CA GLY A 330 12.80 -13.05 -15.70
C GLY A 330 11.32 -12.86 -16.03
N GLY A 331 10.82 -11.62 -15.88
CA GLY A 331 9.47 -11.22 -16.26
C GLY A 331 9.15 -11.38 -17.75
N LEU A 332 10.14 -11.17 -18.62
CA LEU A 332 9.99 -11.30 -20.08
C LEU A 332 10.23 -12.74 -20.57
N ALA A 333 11.17 -13.47 -19.96
CA ALA A 333 11.56 -14.80 -20.39
C ALA A 333 10.49 -15.87 -20.09
N LEU A 334 9.82 -15.79 -18.94
CA LEU A 334 8.82 -16.79 -18.53
C LEU A 334 7.62 -16.84 -19.48
N PRO A 335 6.99 -15.72 -19.87
CA PRO A 335 5.93 -15.70 -20.88
C PRO A 335 6.38 -16.28 -22.22
N PHE A 336 7.59 -15.96 -22.65
CA PHE A 336 8.15 -16.50 -23.89
C PHE A 336 8.24 -18.03 -23.84
N ILE A 337 8.74 -18.60 -22.74
CA ILE A 337 8.88 -20.05 -22.56
C ILE A 337 7.50 -20.73 -22.51
N PHE A 338 6.55 -20.18 -21.75
CA PHE A 338 5.21 -20.76 -21.64
C PHE A 338 4.44 -20.68 -22.96
N ASP A 339 4.55 -19.57 -23.69
CA ASP A 339 3.91 -19.41 -24.97
C ASP A 339 4.52 -20.34 -26.01
N LEU A 340 5.85 -20.45 -26.06
CA LEU A 340 6.54 -21.38 -26.96
C LEU A 340 6.15 -22.84 -26.64
N GLY A 341 6.08 -23.17 -25.35
CA GLY A 341 5.58 -24.45 -24.87
C GLY A 341 4.12 -24.71 -25.28
N GLY A 342 3.26 -23.70 -25.19
CA GLY A 342 1.86 -23.74 -25.63
C GLY A 342 1.73 -23.97 -27.15
N VAL A 343 2.56 -23.31 -27.95
CA VAL A 343 2.65 -23.54 -29.41
C VAL A 343 3.09 -24.98 -29.70
N ALA A 344 4.13 -25.47 -29.03
CA ALA A 344 4.63 -26.84 -29.22
C ALA A 344 3.59 -27.89 -28.79
N TYR A 345 2.90 -27.64 -27.68
CA TYR A 345 1.86 -28.51 -27.14
C TYR A 345 0.64 -28.58 -28.06
N SER A 346 0.09 -27.43 -28.44
CA SER A 346 -1.07 -27.34 -29.34
C SER A 346 -0.80 -28.01 -30.69
N ARG A 347 0.41 -27.87 -31.24
CA ARG A 347 0.83 -28.57 -32.46
C ARG A 347 0.80 -30.09 -32.27
N ARG A 348 1.35 -30.63 -31.19
CA ARG A 348 1.35 -32.07 -30.88
C ARG A 348 -0.07 -32.62 -30.68
N VAL A 349 -0.93 -31.88 -29.98
CA VAL A 349 -2.34 -32.27 -29.79
C VAL A 349 -3.08 -32.31 -31.11
N LEU A 350 -2.88 -31.31 -31.97
CA LEU A 350 -3.50 -31.24 -33.29
C LEU A 350 -3.03 -32.38 -34.20
N GLU A 351 -1.75 -32.75 -34.15
CA GLU A 351 -1.18 -33.89 -34.87
C GLU A 351 -1.77 -35.22 -34.39
N ARG A 352 -1.88 -35.44 -33.07
CA ARG A 352 -2.54 -36.62 -32.50
C ARG A 352 -4.01 -36.71 -32.88
N TYR A 353 -4.76 -35.61 -32.77
CA TYR A 353 -6.17 -35.57 -33.15
C TYR A 353 -6.36 -35.90 -34.64
N ARG A 354 -5.46 -35.43 -35.52
CA ARG A 354 -5.46 -35.79 -36.94
C ARG A 354 -5.17 -37.27 -37.18
N GLN A 355 -4.20 -37.85 -36.46
CA GLN A 355 -3.92 -39.28 -36.57
C GLN A 355 -5.13 -40.12 -36.15
N ILE A 356 -5.79 -39.73 -35.05
CA ILE A 356 -7.02 -40.39 -34.59
C ILE A 356 -8.14 -40.22 -35.62
N ARG A 357 -8.36 -39.02 -36.15
CA ARG A 357 -9.38 -38.77 -37.18
C ARG A 357 -9.12 -39.54 -38.48
N ARG A 358 -7.87 -39.62 -38.94
CA ARG A 358 -7.48 -40.42 -40.11
C ARG A 358 -7.72 -41.91 -39.87
N ARG A 359 -7.39 -42.43 -38.68
CA ARG A 359 -7.69 -43.81 -38.30
C ARG A 359 -9.19 -44.08 -38.25
N ALA A 360 -9.97 -43.16 -37.66
CA ALA A 360 -11.43 -43.27 -37.61
C ALA A 360 -12.05 -43.24 -39.01
N GLN A 361 -11.58 -42.36 -39.90
CA GLN A 361 -12.02 -42.31 -41.30
C GLN A 361 -11.61 -43.58 -42.08
N ALA A 362 -10.40 -44.09 -41.89
CA ALA A 362 -9.96 -45.34 -42.52
C ALA A 362 -10.77 -46.56 -42.06
N VAL A 363 -11.17 -46.61 -40.78
CA VAL A 363 -12.08 -47.65 -40.25
C VAL A 363 -13.48 -47.50 -40.83
N TYR A 364 -13.98 -46.27 -41.00
CA TYR A 364 -15.31 -46.02 -41.58
C TYR A 364 -15.37 -46.39 -43.07
N VAL A 365 -14.32 -46.06 -43.84
CA VAL A 365 -14.20 -46.42 -45.27
C VAL A 365 -13.95 -47.92 -45.45
N GLY A 366 -13.12 -48.54 -44.60
CA GLY A 366 -12.90 -49.98 -44.61
C GLY A 366 -14.16 -50.80 -44.28
N ASN A 367 -15.02 -50.30 -43.38
CA ASN A 367 -16.31 -50.95 -43.10
C ASN A 367 -17.37 -50.75 -44.19
N SER A 368 -17.31 -49.66 -44.98
CA SER A 368 -18.18 -49.53 -46.15
C SER A 368 -17.77 -50.51 -47.26
N ASP A 369 -16.47 -50.69 -47.50
CA ASP A 369 -15.99 -51.64 -48.53
C ASP A 369 -16.30 -53.09 -48.17
N VAL A 370 -16.26 -53.46 -46.87
CA VAL A 370 -16.65 -54.80 -46.40
C VAL A 370 -18.17 -55.05 -46.56
N ARG A 371 -19.02 -54.02 -46.41
CA ARG A 371 -20.46 -54.16 -46.68
C ARG A 371 -20.77 -54.33 -48.17
N TYR A 372 -20.03 -53.67 -49.06
CA TYR A 372 -20.17 -53.87 -50.50
C TYR A 372 -19.64 -55.25 -50.95
N LEU A 373 -18.56 -55.74 -50.34
CA LEU A 373 -18.04 -57.08 -50.64
C LEU A 373 -18.95 -58.21 -50.12
N LEU A 374 -19.56 -58.06 -48.94
CA LEU A 374 -20.54 -59.04 -48.42
C LEU A 374 -21.86 -59.06 -49.20
N ALA A 375 -22.28 -57.91 -49.75
CA ALA A 375 -23.46 -57.83 -50.61
C ALA A 375 -23.22 -58.43 -52.01
N ALA A 376 -21.98 -58.38 -52.53
CA ALA A 376 -21.61 -58.96 -53.82
C ALA A 376 -21.39 -60.48 -53.79
N THR A 377 -21.26 -61.10 -52.62
CA THR A 377 -21.13 -62.56 -52.45
C THR A 377 -22.45 -63.29 -52.15
N GLN A 378 -23.59 -62.58 -52.17
CA GLN A 378 -24.93 -63.15 -51.94
C GLN A 378 -25.84 -63.18 -53.18
N THR A 379 -25.28 -62.93 -54.37
CA THR A 379 -25.89 -63.26 -55.67
C THR A 379 -25.13 -64.41 -56.28
#